data_AF-V3ZL64-F1
#
_entry.id   AF-V3ZL64-F1
#
_cell.length_a   1.000
_cell.length_b   1.000
_cell.length_c   1.000
_cell.angle_alpha   90.00
_cell.angle_beta   90.00
_cell.angle_gamma   90.00
#
_symmetry.space_group_name_H-M   'P 1'
#
loop_
_entity.id
_entity.type
_entity.pdbx_description
1 polymer ?
#
loop_
_entity_poly.entity_id
_entity_poly.type
_entity_poly.pdbx_seq_one_letter_code
_entity_poly.pdbx_strand_id
1 'polypeptide(L)'
;MQYFIFSVYFSLLSVSLLTCHLINIEFLVLFQTVGDTSAAQASGGQNGPQIWERPWSVDEIRKSAYNWTLAGDAGLLQHLQEFSQRIISRTHEIEKSVEGLVHEAKLTDVRVNNVFNGFMMLANTQFVENRVYDEDVNAMEKKQDEQKKDQEKTREEREAELIPKVTAALKYGVDVIDQAFEALDTNVANSDSEDDEDVNYRVDPILEAKDPYVTRPMPCLIGGPDFLQDDNVGLTEYESGKSI
;
A
#
# COMPACT_ATOMS: atom_id res chain seq x y z
N MET A 1 -18.41 21.13 -27.41
CA MET A 1 -18.15 21.40 -25.98
C MET A 1 -17.15 20.40 -25.38
N GLN A 2 -17.34 19.07 -25.53
CA GLN A 2 -16.47 18.04 -24.91
C GLN A 2 -14.98 18.13 -25.30
N TYR A 3 -14.65 18.39 -26.57
CA TYR A 3 -13.27 18.47 -27.06
C TYR A 3 -12.48 19.67 -26.52
N PHE A 4 -13.17 20.76 -26.19
CA PHE A 4 -12.51 21.97 -25.67
C PHE A 4 -12.05 21.77 -24.23
N ILE A 5 -12.86 21.07 -23.43
CA ILE A 5 -12.54 20.70 -22.05
C ILE A 5 -11.34 19.73 -22.03
N PHE A 6 -11.33 18.71 -22.88
CA PHE A 6 -10.22 17.75 -22.94
C PHE A 6 -8.89 18.40 -23.35
N SER A 7 -8.93 19.35 -24.30
CA SER A 7 -7.74 20.11 -24.71
C SER A 7 -7.19 20.99 -23.58
N VAL A 8 -8.08 21.67 -22.84
CA VAL A 8 -7.70 22.51 -21.70
C VAL A 8 -7.10 21.67 -20.57
N TYR A 9 -7.67 20.50 -20.25
CA TYR A 9 -7.11 19.59 -19.25
C TYR A 9 -5.75 19.03 -19.66
N PHE A 10 -5.56 18.67 -20.94
CA PHE A 10 -4.28 18.17 -21.43
C PHE A 10 -3.19 19.26 -21.41
N SER A 11 -3.53 20.50 -21.76
CA SER A 11 -2.61 21.64 -21.64
C SER A 11 -2.28 21.96 -20.18
N LEU A 12 -3.25 21.93 -19.27
CA LEU A 12 -3.02 22.17 -17.84
C LEU A 12 -2.15 21.07 -17.21
N LEU A 13 -2.38 19.80 -17.56
CA LEU A 13 -1.58 18.68 -17.08
C LEU A 13 -0.13 18.76 -17.61
N SER A 14 0.05 19.13 -18.88
CA SER A 14 1.36 19.35 -19.49
C SER A 14 2.14 20.48 -18.81
N VAL A 15 1.49 21.62 -18.53
CA VAL A 15 2.13 22.74 -17.82
C VAL A 15 2.48 22.37 -16.37
N SER A 16 1.64 21.59 -15.69
CA SER A 16 1.93 21.09 -14.34
C SER A 16 3.11 20.11 -14.31
N LEU A 17 3.20 19.21 -15.28
CA LEU A 17 4.34 18.30 -15.44
C LEU A 17 5.64 19.06 -15.78
N LEU A 18 5.56 20.06 -16.66
CA LEU A 18 6.71 20.88 -17.03
C LEU A 18 7.22 21.70 -15.84
N THR A 19 6.32 22.29 -15.05
CA THR A 19 6.69 23.06 -13.85
C THR A 19 7.29 22.17 -12.77
N CYS A 20 6.77 20.95 -12.55
CA CYS A 20 7.40 19.98 -11.63
C CYS A 20 8.81 19.57 -12.09
N HIS A 21 9.02 19.43 -13.41
CA HIS A 21 10.33 19.07 -13.95
C HIS A 21 11.34 20.24 -13.86
N LEU A 22 10.88 21.48 -14.05
CA LEU A 22 11.70 22.68 -13.89
C LEU A 22 12.10 22.90 -12.42
N ILE A 23 11.18 22.70 -11.47
CA ILE A 23 11.46 22.82 -10.03
C ILE A 23 12.49 21.77 -9.59
N ASN A 24 12.38 20.53 -10.08
CA ASN A 24 13.38 19.49 -9.80
C ASN A 24 14.77 19.85 -10.36
N ILE A 25 14.84 20.42 -11.58
CA ILE A 25 16.13 20.82 -12.18
C ILE A 25 16.74 22.00 -11.42
N GLU A 26 15.97 23.03 -11.07
CA GLU A 26 16.51 24.15 -10.28
C GLU A 26 16.97 23.70 -8.89
N PHE A 27 16.25 22.79 -8.23
CA PHE A 27 16.67 22.24 -6.94
C PHE A 27 17.99 21.45 -7.06
N LEU A 28 18.18 20.70 -8.15
CA LEU A 28 19.39 19.94 -8.42
C LEU A 28 20.59 20.86 -8.74
N VAL A 29 20.37 21.95 -9.48
CA VAL A 29 21.41 22.96 -9.79
C VAL A 29 21.79 23.79 -8.56
N LEU A 30 20.82 24.17 -7.72
CA LEU A 30 21.10 24.86 -6.45
C LEU A 30 21.89 23.97 -5.48
N PHE A 31 21.62 22.66 -5.44
CA PHE A 31 22.39 21.74 -4.62
C PHE A 31 23.81 21.49 -5.13
N GLN A 32 24.01 21.45 -6.45
CA GLN A 32 25.32 21.21 -7.04
C GLN A 32 26.25 22.42 -6.89
N THR A 33 25.72 23.65 -6.95
CA THR A 33 26.50 24.88 -6.72
C THR A 33 26.93 25.07 -5.25
N VAL A 34 26.17 24.54 -4.29
CA VAL A 34 26.58 24.47 -2.87
C VAL A 34 27.68 23.43 -2.64
N GLY A 35 27.73 22.35 -3.45
CA GLY A 35 28.82 21.37 -3.40
C GLY A 35 30.18 21.89 -3.90
N ASP A 36 30.18 22.76 -4.90
CA ASP A 36 31.41 23.27 -5.53
C ASP A 36 32.05 24.47 -4.80
N THR A 37 31.33 25.12 -3.88
CA THR A 37 31.84 26.29 -3.14
C THR A 37 32.85 25.93 -2.05
N SER A 38 32.97 24.66 -1.65
CA SER A 38 33.97 24.18 -0.68
C SER A 38 35.38 23.97 -1.27
N ALA A 39 35.56 24.01 -2.59
CA ALA A 39 36.85 23.73 -3.23
C ALA A 39 37.78 24.96 -3.39
N ALA A 40 37.32 26.16 -3.03
CA ALA A 40 38.03 27.41 -3.32
C ALA A 40 38.53 28.13 -2.06
N GLN A 41 39.21 27.44 -1.14
CA GLN A 41 40.06 28.08 -0.12
C GLN A 41 41.06 27.08 0.48
N ALA A 42 42.25 26.96 -0.14
CA ALA A 42 43.39 26.29 0.47
C ALA A 42 44.68 27.01 0.11
N SER A 43 45.05 28.01 0.91
CA SER A 43 46.42 28.53 0.96
C SER A 43 46.84 28.79 2.41
N GLY A 44 47.78 27.98 2.89
CA GLY A 44 48.66 28.33 4.01
C GLY A 44 48.54 27.46 5.27
N GLY A 45 49.60 26.71 5.56
CA GLY A 45 49.97 26.30 6.91
C GLY A 45 49.80 24.81 7.23
N GLN A 46 50.92 24.11 7.38
CA GLN A 46 50.97 22.74 7.92
C GLN A 46 50.45 22.72 9.36
N ASN A 47 49.20 22.30 9.53
CA ASN A 47 48.67 21.70 10.75
C ASN A 47 47.79 20.52 10.29
N GLY A 48 47.70 19.45 11.08
CA GLY A 48 46.82 18.33 10.74
C GLY A 48 45.39 18.80 10.41
N PRO A 49 44.60 18.00 9.65
CA PRO A 49 43.29 18.41 9.16
C PRO A 49 42.51 19.01 10.32
N GLN A 50 42.17 20.29 10.19
CA GLN A 50 41.62 21.05 11.28
C GLN A 50 40.30 20.38 11.70
N ILE A 51 40.02 20.34 13.00
CA ILE A 51 38.89 19.54 13.54
C ILE A 51 37.54 19.96 12.93
N TRP A 52 37.45 21.19 12.40
CA TRP A 52 36.29 21.76 11.74
C TRP A 52 36.19 21.49 10.23
N GLU A 53 37.24 20.93 9.59
CA GLU A 53 37.25 20.55 8.17
C GLU A 53 36.76 19.11 7.94
N ARG A 54 36.62 18.31 9.01
CA ARG A 54 36.12 16.94 8.95
C ARG A 54 34.66 16.85 9.42
N PRO A 55 33.85 15.92 8.87
CA PRO A 55 32.54 15.60 9.42
C PRO A 55 32.69 15.15 10.88
N TRP A 56 31.90 15.74 11.77
CA TRP A 56 31.84 15.26 13.15
C TRP A 56 31.02 13.97 13.22
N SER A 57 31.41 13.07 14.11
CA SER A 57 30.57 11.92 14.45
C SER A 57 29.42 12.35 15.38
N VAL A 58 28.33 11.60 15.36
CA VAL A 58 27.16 11.87 16.21
C VAL A 58 27.55 11.89 17.71
N ASP A 59 28.50 11.06 18.12
CA ASP A 59 29.02 11.02 19.48
C ASP A 59 29.83 12.26 19.86
N GLU A 60 30.59 12.82 18.92
CA GLU A 60 31.33 14.08 19.12
C GLU A 60 30.39 15.27 19.20
N ILE A 61 29.33 15.29 18.38
CA ILE A 61 28.26 16.31 18.43
C ILE A 61 27.53 16.24 19.79
N ARG A 62 27.20 15.04 20.29
CA ARG A 62 26.55 14.86 21.59
C ARG A 62 27.40 15.33 22.77
N LYS A 63 28.71 15.11 22.72
CA LYS A 63 29.63 15.51 23.80
C LYS A 63 29.86 17.02 23.85
N SER A 64 29.88 17.67 22.69
CA SER A 64 30.08 19.11 22.54
C SER A 64 28.80 19.96 22.69
N ALA A 65 27.64 19.31 22.80
CA ALA A 65 26.35 19.98 22.96
C ALA A 65 26.30 20.93 24.19
N TYR A 66 27.00 20.58 25.27
CA TYR A 66 27.04 21.39 26.50
C TYR A 66 27.98 22.60 26.41
N ASN A 67 28.96 22.59 25.49
CA ASN A 67 29.95 23.64 25.30
C ASN A 67 30.16 23.90 23.79
N TRP A 68 29.12 24.43 23.16
CA TRP A 68 29.09 24.67 21.72
C TRP A 68 30.14 25.71 21.30
N THR A 69 30.89 25.40 20.25
CA THR A 69 31.91 26.29 19.66
C THR A 69 31.65 26.47 18.17
N LEU A 70 32.19 27.53 17.57
CA LEU A 70 32.07 27.77 16.12
C LEU A 70 32.67 26.61 15.29
N ALA A 71 33.72 25.95 15.81
CA ALA A 71 34.26 24.74 15.20
C ALA A 71 33.26 23.57 15.22
N GLY A 72 32.37 23.52 16.22
CA GLY A 72 31.29 22.53 16.28
C GLY A 72 30.15 22.80 15.32
N ASP A 73 29.86 24.07 15.03
CA ASP A 73 28.91 24.45 13.98
C ASP A 73 29.41 24.01 12.58
N ALA A 74 30.67 24.28 12.27
CA ALA A 74 31.31 23.83 11.02
C ALA A 74 31.36 22.29 10.89
N GLY A 75 31.69 21.58 11.98
CA GLY A 75 31.70 20.12 12.01
C GLY A 75 30.30 19.49 11.85
N LEU A 76 29.27 20.14 12.41
CA LEU A 76 27.87 19.76 12.24
C LEU A 76 27.41 19.96 10.79
N LEU A 77 27.72 21.11 10.18
CA LEU A 77 27.38 21.39 8.78
C LEU A 77 27.93 20.29 7.86
N GLN A 78 29.20 19.92 8.03
CA GLN A 78 29.83 18.86 7.25
C GLN A 78 29.14 17.50 7.46
N HIS A 79 28.72 17.19 8.69
CA HIS A 79 27.93 15.99 8.99
C HIS A 79 26.58 15.97 8.26
N LEU A 80 25.86 17.10 8.29
CA LEU A 80 24.57 17.24 7.58
C LEU A 80 24.74 17.13 6.07
N GLN A 81 25.81 17.68 5.51
CA GLN A 81 26.12 17.57 4.09
C GLN A 81 26.37 16.11 3.68
N GLU A 82 27.18 15.37 4.44
CA GLU A 82 27.40 13.94 4.19
C GLU A 82 26.13 13.11 4.40
N PHE A 83 25.35 13.43 5.43
CA PHE A 83 24.10 12.75 5.70
C PHE A 83 23.11 12.94 4.55
N SER A 84 23.00 14.16 4.02
CA SER A 84 22.20 14.45 2.83
C SER A 84 22.66 13.64 1.62
N GLN A 85 23.97 13.64 1.33
CA GLN A 85 24.53 12.84 0.23
C GLN A 85 24.25 11.35 0.41
N ARG A 86 24.38 10.81 1.63
CA ARG A 86 24.05 9.41 1.94
C ARG A 86 22.58 9.11 1.70
N ILE A 87 21.66 9.99 2.11
CA ILE A 87 20.22 9.84 1.83
C ILE A 87 19.98 9.81 0.32
N ILE A 88 20.60 10.72 -0.43
CA ILE A 88 20.44 10.79 -1.89
C ILE A 88 20.95 9.49 -2.54
N SER A 89 22.15 9.02 -2.19
CA SER A 89 22.70 7.77 -2.73
C SER A 89 21.83 6.56 -2.38
N ARG A 90 21.38 6.45 -1.13
CA ARG A 90 20.46 5.39 -0.68
C ARG A 90 19.14 5.43 -1.44
N THR A 91 18.61 6.62 -1.69
CA THR A 91 17.37 6.80 -2.46
C THR A 91 17.54 6.29 -3.88
N HIS A 92 18.66 6.60 -4.53
CA HIS A 92 18.94 6.12 -5.88
C HIS A 92 19.18 4.60 -5.94
N GLU A 93 19.80 4.01 -4.91
CA GLU A 93 19.93 2.55 -4.78
C GLU A 93 18.55 1.87 -4.64
N ILE A 94 17.65 2.46 -3.85
CA ILE A 94 16.27 1.98 -3.69
C ILE A 94 15.50 2.13 -4.99
N GLU A 95 15.59 3.28 -5.66
CA GLU A 95 14.99 3.53 -6.98
C GLU A 95 15.38 2.44 -7.96
N LYS A 96 16.69 2.18 -8.11
CA LYS A 96 17.19 1.13 -9.00
C LYS A 96 16.69 -0.27 -8.61
N SER A 97 16.59 -0.56 -7.32
CA SER A 97 16.08 -1.84 -6.82
C SER A 97 14.59 -2.00 -7.15
N VAL A 98 13.80 -0.93 -7.02
CA VAL A 98 12.38 -0.90 -7.37
C VAL A 98 12.20 -1.02 -8.88
N GLU A 99 12.98 -0.31 -9.69
CA GLU A 99 12.96 -0.44 -11.15
C GLU A 99 13.30 -1.87 -11.59
N GLY A 100 14.30 -2.49 -10.97
CA GLY A 100 14.66 -3.89 -11.20
C GLY A 100 13.49 -4.84 -10.88
N LEU A 101 12.84 -4.65 -9.73
CA LEU A 101 11.68 -5.46 -9.35
C LEU A 101 10.51 -5.29 -10.31
N VAL A 102 10.22 -4.06 -10.74
CA VAL A 102 9.17 -3.77 -11.73
C VAL A 102 9.50 -4.45 -13.06
N HIS A 103 10.77 -4.47 -13.47
CA HIS A 103 11.19 -5.17 -14.67
C HIS A 103 11.00 -6.69 -14.55
N GLU A 104 11.39 -7.29 -13.43
CA GLU A 104 11.19 -8.72 -13.17
C GLU A 104 9.71 -9.11 -13.09
N ALA A 105 8.88 -8.26 -12.50
CA ALA A 105 7.43 -8.44 -12.45
C ALA A 105 6.83 -8.44 -13.86
N LYS A 106 7.21 -7.49 -14.72
CA LYS A 106 6.80 -7.47 -16.14
C LYS A 106 7.27 -8.69 -16.91
N LEU A 107 8.49 -9.15 -16.66
CA LEU A 107 9.02 -10.35 -17.30
C LEU A 107 8.26 -11.61 -16.87
N THR A 108 7.88 -11.69 -15.59
CA THR A 108 7.04 -12.77 -15.06
C THR A 108 5.62 -12.72 -15.64
N ASP A 109 5.04 -11.53 -15.79
CA ASP A 109 3.74 -11.35 -16.44
C ASP A 109 3.75 -11.86 -17.89
N VAL A 110 4.78 -11.53 -18.67
CA VAL A 110 4.95 -12.08 -20.02
C VAL A 110 5.09 -13.61 -20.01
N ARG A 111 5.83 -14.18 -19.04
CA ARG A 111 5.94 -15.64 -18.88
C ARG A 111 4.60 -16.28 -18.55
N VAL A 112 3.80 -15.69 -17.66
CA VAL A 112 2.45 -16.17 -17.31
C VAL A 112 1.53 -16.12 -18.52
N ASN A 113 1.54 -15.01 -19.27
CA ASN A 113 0.77 -14.89 -20.50
C ASN A 113 1.16 -15.96 -21.54
N ASN A 114 2.45 -16.26 -21.68
CA ASN A 114 2.90 -17.34 -22.56
C ASN A 114 2.41 -18.72 -22.10
N VAL A 115 2.44 -18.99 -20.80
CA VAL A 115 1.89 -20.23 -20.23
C VAL A 115 0.38 -20.31 -20.44
N PHE A 116 -0.35 -19.21 -20.26
CA PHE A 116 -1.78 -19.14 -20.54
C PHE A 116 -2.09 -19.41 -22.02
N ASN A 117 -1.32 -18.83 -22.94
CA ASN A 117 -1.43 -19.13 -24.37
C ASN A 117 -1.18 -20.63 -24.66
N GLY A 118 -0.21 -21.24 -23.96
CA GLY A 118 0.04 -22.68 -24.02
C GLY A 118 -1.15 -23.52 -23.53
N PHE A 119 -1.75 -23.13 -22.40
CA PHE A 119 -2.96 -23.79 -21.88
C PHE A 119 -4.15 -23.61 -22.82
N MET A 120 -4.34 -22.43 -23.42
CA MET A 120 -5.40 -22.18 -24.40
C MET A 120 -5.22 -23.05 -25.65
N MET A 121 -3.98 -23.20 -26.13
CA MET A 121 -3.68 -24.10 -27.25
C MET A 121 -3.99 -25.56 -26.89
N LEU A 122 -3.54 -26.02 -25.71
CA LEU A 122 -3.80 -27.39 -25.25
C LEU A 122 -5.30 -27.63 -25.03
N ALA A 123 -6.00 -26.66 -24.46
CA ALA A 123 -7.45 -26.72 -24.25
C ALA A 123 -8.20 -26.80 -25.58
N ASN A 124 -7.78 -26.03 -26.59
CA ASN A 124 -8.35 -26.15 -27.94
C ASN A 124 -8.06 -27.53 -28.56
N THR A 125 -6.86 -28.07 -28.39
CA THR A 125 -6.54 -29.43 -28.85
C THR A 125 -7.39 -30.47 -28.15
N GLN A 126 -7.50 -30.43 -26.81
CA GLN A 126 -8.34 -31.35 -26.05
C GLN A 126 -9.84 -31.17 -26.34
N PHE A 127 -10.30 -29.96 -26.62
CA PHE A 127 -11.68 -29.72 -27.02
C PHE A 127 -12.00 -30.42 -28.35
N VAL A 128 -11.09 -30.32 -29.32
CA VAL A 128 -11.21 -31.05 -30.59
C VAL A 128 -11.08 -32.55 -30.34
N GLU A 129 -10.14 -32.98 -29.51
CA GLU A 129 -9.93 -34.40 -29.19
C GLU A 129 -11.17 -35.02 -28.54
N ASN A 130 -11.69 -34.39 -27.48
CA ASN A 130 -12.89 -34.83 -26.78
C ASN A 130 -14.09 -34.83 -27.73
N ARG A 131 -14.25 -33.84 -28.62
CA ARG A 131 -15.33 -33.86 -29.63
C ARG A 131 -15.15 -34.91 -30.72
N VAL A 132 -13.92 -35.18 -31.16
CA VAL A 132 -13.62 -36.23 -32.14
C VAL A 132 -13.90 -37.60 -31.53
N TYR A 133 -13.53 -37.81 -30.26
CA TYR A 133 -13.97 -39.01 -29.54
C TYR A 133 -15.48 -39.01 -29.33
N ASP A 134 -16.15 -37.91 -28.97
CA ASP A 134 -17.60 -37.90 -28.82
C ASP A 134 -18.33 -38.28 -30.12
N GLU A 135 -17.83 -37.90 -31.30
CA GLU A 135 -18.39 -38.29 -32.60
C GLU A 135 -18.05 -39.72 -33.02
N ASP A 136 -16.81 -40.18 -32.85
CA ASP A 136 -16.40 -41.56 -33.13
C ASP A 136 -17.02 -42.54 -32.14
N VAL A 137 -17.07 -42.18 -30.86
CA VAL A 137 -17.70 -42.93 -29.78
C VAL A 137 -19.22 -42.86 -29.93
N ASN A 138 -19.89 -41.76 -30.28
CA ASN A 138 -21.32 -41.82 -30.65
C ASN A 138 -21.58 -42.68 -31.90
N ALA A 139 -20.66 -42.71 -32.87
CA ALA A 139 -20.76 -43.59 -34.04
C ALA A 139 -20.52 -45.07 -33.69
N MET A 140 -19.73 -45.34 -32.64
CA MET A 140 -19.47 -46.67 -32.07
C MET A 140 -20.57 -47.10 -31.07
N GLU A 141 -21.12 -46.17 -30.29
CA GLU A 141 -22.19 -46.30 -29.30
C GLU A 141 -23.53 -46.49 -29.98
N LYS A 142 -23.81 -45.85 -31.12
CA LYS A 142 -24.95 -46.26 -31.96
C LYS A 142 -24.90 -47.73 -32.41
N LYS A 143 -23.75 -48.40 -32.32
CA LYS A 143 -23.59 -49.85 -32.54
C LYS A 143 -23.45 -50.65 -31.24
N GLN A 144 -23.27 -50.02 -30.08
CA GLN A 144 -23.03 -50.66 -28.78
C GLN A 144 -24.09 -50.34 -27.70
N ASP A 145 -25.01 -49.41 -27.95
CA ASP A 145 -26.03 -48.89 -27.01
C ASP A 145 -27.10 -49.90 -26.56
N GLU A 146 -27.05 -51.16 -27.00
CA GLU A 146 -27.82 -52.22 -26.34
C GLU A 146 -27.15 -52.73 -25.05
N GLN A 147 -25.90 -52.36 -24.74
CA GLN A 147 -25.18 -52.90 -23.58
C GLN A 147 -24.36 -51.84 -22.84
N LYS A 148 -24.94 -51.37 -21.72
CA LYS A 148 -24.28 -50.82 -20.50
C LYS A 148 -24.44 -49.31 -20.25
N LYS A 149 -25.68 -48.97 -19.92
CA LYS A 149 -26.11 -48.21 -18.73
C LYS A 149 -24.99 -47.60 -17.84
N ASP A 150 -24.88 -46.29 -17.97
CA ASP A 150 -24.41 -45.26 -17.05
C ASP A 150 -24.20 -45.66 -15.57
N GLN A 151 -22.97 -45.47 -15.09
CA GLN A 151 -22.67 -45.08 -13.71
C GLN A 151 -22.25 -43.61 -13.73
N GLU A 152 -23.22 -42.71 -13.79
CA GLU A 152 -23.02 -41.29 -13.52
C GLU A 152 -23.77 -40.96 -12.22
N LYS A 153 -23.03 -40.61 -11.15
CA LYS A 153 -23.63 -40.11 -9.91
C LYS A 153 -24.37 -38.82 -10.21
N THR A 154 -25.68 -38.81 -9.95
CA THR A 154 -26.62 -37.77 -10.32
C THR A 154 -26.30 -36.45 -9.62
N ARG A 155 -26.31 -35.36 -10.39
CA ARG A 155 -26.03 -33.96 -10.02
C ARG A 155 -26.71 -33.49 -8.71
N GLU A 156 -27.85 -34.07 -8.36
CA GLU A 156 -28.68 -33.71 -7.20
C GLU A 156 -28.07 -34.12 -5.85
N GLU A 157 -27.33 -35.23 -5.77
CA GLU A 157 -26.64 -35.62 -4.52
C GLU A 157 -25.49 -34.68 -4.19
N ARG A 158 -24.79 -34.17 -5.21
CA ARG A 158 -23.70 -33.21 -5.04
C ARG A 158 -24.21 -31.85 -4.57
N GLU A 159 -25.37 -31.41 -5.06
CA GLU A 159 -25.99 -30.15 -4.64
C GLU A 159 -26.49 -30.24 -3.17
N ALA A 160 -27.04 -31.38 -2.75
CA ALA A 160 -27.47 -31.61 -1.37
C ALA A 160 -26.32 -31.57 -0.34
N GLU A 161 -25.11 -32.00 -0.71
CA GLU A 161 -23.93 -31.89 0.16
C GLU A 161 -23.33 -30.47 0.20
N LEU A 162 -23.50 -29.69 -0.87
CA LEU A 162 -22.88 -28.37 -1.00
C LEU A 162 -23.72 -27.26 -0.35
N ILE A 163 -25.05 -27.35 -0.41
CA ILE A 163 -25.97 -26.38 0.21
C ILE A 163 -25.68 -26.14 1.70
N PRO A 164 -25.52 -27.17 2.57
CA PRO A 164 -25.24 -26.92 3.99
C PRO A 164 -23.85 -26.32 4.22
N LYS A 165 -22.86 -26.66 3.39
CA LYS A 165 -21.50 -26.08 3.47
C LYS A 165 -21.50 -24.61 3.10
N VAL A 166 -22.21 -24.23 2.04
CA VAL A 166 -22.34 -22.83 1.60
C VAL A 166 -23.13 -22.02 2.63
N THR A 167 -24.20 -22.58 3.18
CA THR A 167 -25.00 -21.94 4.24
C THR A 167 -24.17 -21.70 5.50
N ALA A 168 -23.34 -22.67 5.90
CA ALA A 168 -22.44 -22.51 7.03
C ALA A 168 -21.38 -21.42 6.77
N ALA A 169 -20.76 -21.41 5.58
CA ALA A 169 -19.79 -20.38 5.20
C ALA A 169 -20.39 -18.97 5.19
N LEU A 170 -21.61 -18.81 4.67
CA LEU A 170 -22.35 -17.54 4.71
C LEU A 170 -22.63 -17.09 6.14
N LYS A 171 -23.05 -18.01 7.01
CA LYS A 171 -23.28 -17.70 8.43
C LYS A 171 -22.01 -17.18 9.11
N TYR A 172 -20.87 -17.84 8.89
CA TYR A 172 -19.59 -17.38 9.43
C TYR A 172 -19.18 -16.01 8.86
N GLY A 173 -19.43 -15.77 7.57
CA GLY A 173 -19.14 -14.47 6.95
C GLY A 173 -19.95 -13.33 7.58
N VAL A 174 -21.25 -13.55 7.84
CA VAL A 174 -22.11 -12.56 8.50
C VAL A 174 -21.67 -12.32 9.96
N ASP A 175 -21.34 -13.38 10.70
CA ASP A 175 -20.88 -13.26 12.09
C ASP A 175 -19.56 -12.46 12.21
N VAL A 176 -18.65 -12.62 11.25
CA VAL A 176 -17.42 -11.81 11.16
C VAL A 176 -17.74 -10.34 10.87
N ILE A 177 -18.71 -10.08 9.99
CA ILE A 177 -19.13 -8.70 9.69
C ILE A 177 -19.73 -8.05 10.94
N ASP A 178 -20.60 -8.74 11.66
CA ASP A 178 -21.24 -8.24 12.89
C ASP A 178 -20.23 -7.99 14.03
N GLN A 179 -19.14 -8.76 14.08
CA GLN A 179 -18.08 -8.60 15.10
C GLN A 179 -17.08 -7.48 14.74
N ALA A 180 -16.74 -7.36 13.46
CA ALA A 180 -15.69 -6.47 12.98
C ALA A 180 -16.19 -5.08 12.57
N PHE A 181 -17.48 -4.89 12.31
CA PHE A 181 -18.04 -3.63 11.82
C PHE A 181 -19.18 -3.10 12.71
N GLU A 182 -19.24 -1.78 12.85
CA GLU A 182 -20.37 -1.07 13.45
C GLU A 182 -21.19 -0.40 12.33
N ALA A 183 -22.50 -0.60 12.35
CA ALA A 183 -23.41 0.02 11.39
C ALA A 183 -23.78 1.43 11.89
N LEU A 184 -23.33 2.47 11.21
CA LEU A 184 -23.79 3.84 11.50
C LEU A 184 -25.22 4.04 10.97
N ASP A 185 -26.11 4.54 11.82
CA ASP A 185 -27.44 4.99 11.40
C ASP A 185 -27.30 6.26 10.54
N THR A 186 -27.77 6.19 9.29
CA THR A 186 -27.67 7.26 8.30
C THR A 186 -28.67 8.40 8.55
N ASN A 187 -29.50 8.31 9.58
CA ASN A 187 -30.46 9.34 9.98
C ASN A 187 -29.84 10.66 10.49
N VAL A 188 -28.53 10.74 10.74
CA VAL A 188 -27.88 11.98 11.20
C VAL A 188 -27.68 13.00 10.06
N ALA A 189 -27.74 12.57 8.80
CA ALA A 189 -27.54 13.44 7.63
C ALA A 189 -28.81 14.16 7.14
N ASN A 190 -29.98 13.84 7.68
CA ASN A 190 -31.27 14.36 7.19
C ASN A 190 -31.78 15.59 7.95
N SER A 191 -30.95 16.21 8.80
CA SER A 191 -31.40 17.28 9.71
C SER A 191 -31.53 18.69 9.09
N ASP A 192 -31.50 18.83 7.75
CA ASP A 192 -31.66 20.14 7.10
C ASP A 192 -32.28 20.10 5.69
N SER A 193 -33.35 19.34 5.46
CA SER A 193 -34.15 19.49 4.24
C SER A 193 -35.66 19.40 4.52
N GLU A 194 -36.32 20.55 4.52
CA GLU A 194 -37.77 20.67 4.33
C GLU A 194 -38.12 20.29 2.87
N ASP A 195 -38.21 19.01 2.56
CA ASP A 195 -38.97 18.55 1.40
C ASP A 195 -39.48 17.12 1.66
N ASP A 196 -40.72 17.06 2.15
CA ASP A 196 -41.48 15.83 2.38
C ASP A 196 -41.99 15.28 1.04
N GLU A 197 -41.17 14.52 0.30
CA GLU A 197 -41.68 13.62 -0.75
C GLU A 197 -40.92 12.28 -0.77
N ASP A 198 -41.51 11.28 -0.11
CA ASP A 198 -41.49 9.84 -0.42
C ASP A 198 -40.32 9.29 -1.28
N VAL A 199 -39.10 9.34 -0.77
CA VAL A 199 -37.98 8.53 -1.26
C VAL A 199 -37.51 7.56 -0.19
N ASN A 200 -38.17 6.41 -0.15
CA ASN A 200 -37.70 5.20 0.52
C ASN A 200 -36.47 4.62 -0.22
N TYR A 201 -35.39 5.41 -0.35
CA TYR A 201 -34.07 4.85 -0.58
C TYR A 201 -33.73 4.08 0.69
N ARG A 202 -33.73 2.75 0.62
CA ARG A 202 -33.02 1.94 1.61
C ARG A 202 -31.57 2.35 1.49
N VAL A 203 -31.14 3.29 2.32
CA VAL A 203 -29.75 3.70 2.41
C VAL A 203 -29.00 2.49 2.93
N ASP A 204 -28.10 1.94 2.11
CA ASP A 204 -27.25 0.84 2.54
C ASP A 204 -26.50 1.29 3.81
N PRO A 205 -26.58 0.52 4.92
CA PRO A 205 -25.88 0.86 6.14
C PRO A 205 -24.39 1.04 5.86
N ILE A 206 -23.85 2.20 6.24
CA ILE A 206 -22.41 2.44 6.14
C ILE A 206 -21.75 1.65 7.28
N LEU A 207 -20.96 0.65 6.93
CA LEU A 207 -20.23 -0.19 7.86
C LEU A 207 -18.84 0.42 8.09
N GLU A 208 -18.57 0.83 9.33
CA GLU A 208 -17.24 1.27 9.74
C GLU A 208 -16.53 0.16 10.52
N ALA A 209 -15.23 -0.01 10.29
CA ALA A 209 -14.44 -0.99 11.03
C ALA A 209 -14.40 -0.60 12.51
N LYS A 210 -14.65 -1.56 13.40
CA LYS A 210 -14.63 -1.36 14.84
C LYS A 210 -13.25 -0.87 15.29
N ASP A 211 -13.22 0.28 15.97
CA ASP A 211 -11.98 0.84 16.48
C ASP A 211 -11.39 -0.06 17.60
N PRO A 212 -10.18 -0.64 17.43
CA PRO A 212 -9.53 -1.45 18.45
C PRO A 212 -9.19 -0.67 19.73
N TYR A 213 -9.18 0.66 19.68
CA TYR A 213 -8.73 1.53 20.76
C TYR A 213 -9.87 2.11 21.60
N VAL A 214 -11.13 1.73 21.38
CA VAL A 214 -12.29 2.24 22.15
C VAL A 214 -12.17 1.95 23.65
N THR A 215 -11.52 0.85 24.03
CA THR A 215 -11.30 0.49 25.45
C THR A 215 -10.11 1.20 26.07
N ARG A 216 -9.33 1.96 25.30
CA ARG A 216 -8.16 2.66 25.80
C ARG A 216 -8.59 3.97 26.46
N PRO A 217 -8.31 4.15 27.76
CA PRO A 217 -8.60 5.42 28.42
C PRO A 217 -7.75 6.53 27.79
N MET A 218 -8.35 7.71 27.64
CA MET A 218 -7.62 8.89 27.17
C MET A 218 -6.52 9.25 28.16
N PRO A 219 -5.34 9.71 27.70
CA PRO A 219 -4.30 10.21 28.58
C PRO A 219 -4.84 11.29 29.51
N CYS A 220 -4.44 11.24 30.77
CA CYS A 220 -4.85 12.21 31.78
C CYS A 220 -4.38 13.62 31.40
N LEU A 221 -5.18 14.63 31.72
CA LEU A 221 -4.82 16.03 31.48
C LEU A 221 -3.64 16.43 32.37
N ILE A 222 -2.59 16.99 31.76
CA ILE A 222 -1.38 17.43 32.46
C ILE A 222 -1.76 18.50 33.50
N GLY A 223 -1.47 18.22 34.78
CA GLY A 223 -1.78 19.09 35.91
C GLY A 223 -3.15 18.84 36.57
N GLY A 224 -3.94 17.88 36.09
CA GLY A 224 -5.14 17.39 36.78
C GLY A 224 -4.81 16.55 38.02
N PRO A 225 -5.78 16.35 38.94
CA PRO A 225 -5.57 15.52 40.13
C PRO A 225 -5.22 14.07 39.76
N ASP A 226 -5.83 13.53 38.70
CA ASP A 226 -5.57 12.17 38.21
C ASP A 226 -4.14 12.02 37.66
N PHE A 227 -3.59 13.06 37.01
CA PHE A 227 -2.21 13.09 36.51
C PHE A 227 -1.18 13.14 37.65
N LEU A 228 -1.52 13.81 38.76
CA LEU A 228 -0.63 13.96 39.91
C LEU A 228 -0.67 12.75 40.86
N GLN A 229 -1.75 11.96 40.79
CA GLN A 229 -1.99 10.84 41.68
C GLN A 229 -1.63 9.48 41.04
N ASP A 230 -1.70 9.36 39.72
CA ASP A 230 -1.33 8.16 38.98
C ASP A 230 0.11 8.24 38.46
N ASP A 231 1.01 7.42 39.02
CA ASP A 231 2.40 7.29 38.57
C ASP A 231 2.49 6.85 37.09
N ASN A 232 1.47 6.16 36.58
CA ASN A 232 1.43 5.68 35.21
C ASN A 232 0.73 6.65 34.26
N VAL A 233 0.17 7.78 34.73
CA VAL A 233 -0.40 8.86 33.90
C VAL A 233 -1.40 8.35 32.84
N GLY A 234 -2.20 7.31 33.17
CA GLY A 234 -3.11 6.67 32.22
C GLY A 234 -2.43 5.87 31.09
N LEU A 235 -1.11 5.69 31.13
CA LEU A 235 -0.30 4.85 30.23
C LEU A 235 -0.04 3.47 30.84
N THR A 236 -1.10 2.79 31.28
CA THR A 236 -0.98 1.38 31.66
C THR A 236 -0.99 0.51 30.41
N GLU A 237 -0.03 -0.40 30.28
CA GLU A 237 -0.08 -1.48 29.30
C GLU A 237 -1.21 -2.45 29.71
N TYR A 238 -2.36 -2.35 29.06
CA TYR A 238 -3.38 -3.38 29.19
C TYR A 238 -2.95 -4.56 28.33
N GLU A 239 -2.88 -5.75 28.91
CA GLU A 239 -2.61 -6.96 28.14
C GLU A 239 -3.60 -7.08 26.99
N SER A 240 -3.07 -7.07 25.76
CA SER A 240 -3.79 -7.37 24.53
C SER A 240 -4.30 -8.81 24.61
N GLY A 241 -5.48 -9.00 25.19
CA GLY A 241 -5.84 -10.33 25.68
C GLY A 241 -7.32 -10.55 25.94
N LYS A 242 -8.20 -10.04 25.08
CA LYS A 242 -9.46 -10.75 24.80
C LYS A 242 -10.00 -10.37 23.43
N SER A 243 -9.49 -11.10 22.44
CA SER A 243 -10.24 -11.37 21.22
C SER A 243 -11.59 -11.91 21.63
N ILE A 244 -12.65 -11.23 21.24
CA ILE A 244 -13.94 -11.86 20.96
C ILE A 244 -13.98 -11.92 19.44
#